data_AF-A0A3D1IPT7-F1
#
_entry.id   AF-A0A3D1IPT7-F1
#
_cell.length_a   1.000
_cell.length_b   1.000
_cell.length_c   1.000
_cell.angle_alpha   90.00
_cell.angle_beta   90.00
_cell.angle_gamma   90.00
#
_symmetry.space_group_name_H-M   'P 1'
#
loop_
_entity.id
_entity.type
_entity.pdbx_description
1 polymer ?
#
loop_
_entity_poly.entity_id
_entity_poly.type
_entity_poly.pdbx_seq_one_letter_code
_entity_poly.pdbx_strand_id
1 'polypeptide(L)' 'KSDKVYEGLDPLVAEDIAEAMIWMATRPPHVCIDEILIKCTAQAAVHKTHRVTN' A
#
# COMPACT_ATOMS: atom_id res chain seq x y z
N LYS A 1 -12.34 -11.41 8.49
CA LYS A 1 -11.44 -12.55 8.86
C LYS A 1 -9.96 -12.17 8.75
N SER A 2 -9.60 -11.11 8.02
CA SER A 2 -8.26 -10.49 7.99
C SER A 2 -7.96 -9.61 9.20
N ASP A 3 -8.98 -9.22 9.95
CA ASP A 3 -8.92 -8.13 10.94
C ASP A 3 -7.89 -8.39 12.05
N LYS A 4 -7.76 -9.65 12.48
CA LYS A 4 -6.77 -10.07 13.49
C LYS A 4 -5.32 -9.94 13.00
N VAL A 5 -5.07 -10.00 11.69
CA VAL A 5 -3.71 -9.92 11.13
C VAL A 5 -3.22 -8.46 11.07
N TYR A 6 -4.14 -7.51 11.04
CA TYR A 6 -3.87 -6.07 10.96
C TYR A 6 -4.03 -5.35 12.31
N GLU A 7 -4.29 -6.07 13.40
CA GLU A 7 -4.39 -5.49 14.73
C GLU A 7 -3.10 -4.76 15.14
N GLY A 8 -3.24 -3.53 15.66
CA GLY A 8 -2.12 -2.66 16.01
C GLY A 8 -1.32 -2.11 14.82
N LEU A 9 -1.84 -2.26 13.59
CA LEU A 9 -1.24 -1.75 12.36
C LEU A 9 -2.19 -0.75 11.69
N ASP A 10 -1.61 0.25 11.02
CA ASP A 10 -2.30 1.08 10.04
C ASP A 10 -1.94 0.56 8.64
N PRO A 11 -2.72 -0.39 8.09
CA PRO A 11 -2.40 -1.04 6.82
C PRO A 11 -2.83 -0.17 5.63
N LEU A 12 -2.37 -0.55 4.44
CA LEU A 12 -3.00 -0.06 3.22
C LEU A 12 -4.45 -0.54 3.16
N VAL A 13 -5.33 0.34 2.72
CA VAL A 13 -6.73 0.05 2.42
C VAL A 13 -6.95 -0.02 0.91
N ALA A 14 -8.14 -0.46 0.50
CA ALA A 14 -8.46 -0.63 -0.92
C ALA A 14 -8.40 0.71 -1.68
N GLU A 15 -8.76 1.79 -1.01
CA GLU A 15 -8.78 3.15 -1.52
C GLU A 15 -7.38 3.63 -1.92
N ASP A 16 -6.34 3.31 -1.14
CA ASP A 16 -4.95 3.69 -1.44
C ASP A 16 -4.49 3.10 -2.79
N ILE A 17 -4.86 1.85 -3.06
CA ILE A 17 -4.50 1.16 -4.31
C ILE A 17 -5.34 1.71 -5.47
N ALA A 18 -6.62 1.97 -5.24
CA ALA A 18 -7.50 2.53 -6.27
C ALA A 18 -7.01 3.91 -6.75
N GLU A 19 -6.55 4.77 -5.83
CA GLU A 19 -5.97 6.06 -6.18
C GLU A 19 -4.70 5.90 -7.02
N ALA A 20 -3.78 5.01 -6.60
CA ALA A 20 -2.56 4.74 -7.35
C ALA A 20 -2.82 4.25 -8.77
N MET A 21 -3.85 3.41 -8.96
CA MET A 21 -4.26 2.96 -10.30
C MET A 21 -4.77 4.12 -11.17
N ILE A 22 -5.62 5.00 -10.63
CA ILE A 22 -6.10 6.18 -11.36
C ILE A 22 -4.93 7.09 -11.75
N TRP A 23 -4.01 7.32 -10.82
CA TRP A 23 -2.81 8.10 -11.10
C TRP A 23 -1.98 7.48 -12.24
N MET A 24 -1.77 6.16 -12.22
CA MET A 24 -1.02 5.45 -13.25
C MET A 24 -1.72 5.50 -14.61
N ALA A 25 -3.04 5.33 -14.65
CA ALA A 25 -3.83 5.36 -15.88
C ALA A 25 -3.92 6.74 -16.52
N THR A 26 -3.68 7.81 -15.75
CA THR A 26 -3.79 9.20 -16.21
C THR A 26 -2.47 9.80 -16.70
N ARG A 27 -1.40 9.01 -16.79
CA ARG A 27 -0.11 9.51 -17.30
C ARG A 27 -0.20 9.84 -18.81
N PRO A 28 0.58 10.83 -19.30
CA PRO A 28 0.65 11.13 -20.73
C PRO A 28 1.04 9.90 -21.58
N PRO A 29 0.65 9.82 -22.87
CA PRO A 29 0.86 8.61 -23.69
C PRO A 29 2.31 8.13 -23.87
N HIS A 30 3.29 8.99 -23.63
CA HIS A 30 4.73 8.66 -23.73
C HIS A 30 5.32 8.16 -22.41
N VAL A 31 4.52 8.10 -21.34
CA VAL A 31 4.94 7.64 -20.02
C VAL A 31 4.44 6.22 -19.83
N CYS A 32 5.37 5.31 -19.57
CA CYS A 32 5.09 3.94 -19.18
C CYS A 32 5.58 3.73 -17.74
N ILE A 33 4.78 3.08 -16.91
CA ILE A 33 5.16 2.70 -15.56
C ILE A 33 5.31 1.18 -15.52
N ASP A 34 6.56 0.72 -15.42
CA ASP A 34 6.87 -0.71 -15.43
C ASP A 34 6.55 -1.37 -14.08
N GLU A 35 6.79 -0.67 -12.95
CA GLU A 35 6.54 -1.18 -11.61
C GLU A 35 6.17 -0.06 -10.63
N ILE A 36 5.20 -0.34 -9.74
CA ILE A 36 4.92 0.46 -8.55
C ILE A 36 4.92 -0.48 -7.33
N LEU A 37 5.85 -0.26 -6.41
CA LEU A 37 5.90 -0.95 -5.13
C LEU A 37 5.28 -0.06 -4.04
N ILE A 38 4.15 -0.50 -3.48
CA ILE A 38 3.42 0.22 -2.42
C ILE A 38 3.44 -0.61 -1.13
N LYS A 39 3.76 0.04 -0.01
CA LYS A 39 3.73 -0.53 1.35
C LYS A 39 3.19 0.54 2.30
N CYS A 40 2.52 0.14 3.38
CA CYS A 40 2.23 1.08 4.44
C CYS A 40 3.53 1.48 5.17
N THR A 41 3.57 2.68 5.74
CA THR A 41 4.76 3.23 6.43
C THR A 41 5.26 2.30 7.54
N ALA A 42 4.35 1.59 8.19
CA ALA A 42 4.68 0.64 9.25
C ALA A 42 5.32 -0.66 8.73
N GLN A 43 5.47 -0.87 7.42
CA GLN A 43 6.05 -2.06 6.82
C GLN A 43 7.33 -1.75 6.03
N ALA A 44 8.49 -2.11 6.59
CA ALA A 44 9.78 -1.94 5.90
C ALA A 44 10.07 -3.09 4.89
N ALA A 45 9.65 -4.31 5.23
CA ALA A 45 9.78 -5.50 4.39
C ALA A 45 8.57 -6.42 4.61
N VAL A 46 8.38 -7.42 3.72
CA VAL A 46 7.25 -8.36 3.79
C VAL A 46 7.10 -8.98 5.19
N HIS A 47 8.22 -9.29 5.83
CA HIS A 47 8.28 -9.89 7.17
C HIS A 47 8.56 -8.89 8.30
N LYS A 48 8.63 -7.58 8.03
CA LYS A 48 9.04 -6.54 8.99
C LYS A 48 7.98 -5.43 9.08
N THR A 49 7.05 -5.60 10.01
CA THR A 49 5.99 -4.65 10.34
C THR A 49 6.15 -4.13 11.77
N HIS A 50 6.00 -2.82 11.97
CA HIS A 50 5.90 -2.19 13.28
C HIS A 50 4.43 -2.13 13.71
N ARG A 51 4.13 -2.56 14.94
CA ARG A 51 2.77 -2.54 15.51
C ARG A 51 2.76 -1.70 16.77
N VAL A 52 1.87 -0.73 16.84
CA VAL A 52 1.67 0.06 18.05
C VAL A 52 0.65 -0.69 18.90
N THR A 53 1.11 -1.21 20.04
CA THR A 53 0.26 -1.89 21.01
C THR A 53 0.09 -0.92 22.18
N ASN A 54 -1.15 -0.58 22.51
CA ASN A 54 -1.47 0.15 23.74
C ASN A 54 -1.42 -0.78 24.95
#